data_AF-A0A382YT11-F1
#
_entry.id   AF-A0A382YT11-F1
#
_cell.length_a   1.000
_cell.length_b   1.000
_cell.length_c   1.000
_cell.angle_alpha   90.00
_cell.angle_beta   90.00
_cell.angle_gamma   90.00
#
_symmetry.space_group_name_H-M   'P 1'
#
loop_
_entity.id
_entity.type
_entity.pdbx_description
1 polymer ?
#
loop_
_entity_poly.entity_id
_entity_poly.type
_entity_poly.pdbx_seq_one_letter_code
_entity_poly.pdbx_strand_id
1 'polypeptide(L)'
;MLLFKKKLYFYLYIFFLIFVLIINEFSTNKAYSKNFIISDIEVEEKYDLNFNKSKVIDKGFIQAFKILIYKMVEKKDRSKFKNISLKQIKSLIENFSIVDEKFIDNKYTNKFEVQFNRKKILNFFEKKNVISSLPKEVKSFFLPILIDTKTSELYNLNKNIFFNNWNIKLQKHHLINYVLPNEDIEDYLIIKKNISN
;
A
#
# COMPACT_ATOMS: atom_id res chain seq x y z
N MET A 1 53.51 -24.21 -37.46
CA MET A 1 52.20 -23.50 -37.52
C MET A 1 51.04 -24.24 -36.83
N LEU A 2 50.98 -25.58 -36.86
CA LEU A 2 49.88 -26.37 -36.26
C LEU A 2 49.85 -26.39 -34.71
N LEU A 3 51.02 -26.39 -34.05
CA LEU A 3 51.12 -26.40 -32.58
C LEU A 3 50.59 -25.10 -31.93
N PHE A 4 50.85 -23.94 -32.55
CA PHE A 4 50.30 -22.66 -32.09
C PHE A 4 48.77 -22.61 -32.21
N LYS A 5 48.20 -23.18 -33.28
CA LYS A 5 46.74 -23.30 -33.44
C LYS A 5 46.12 -24.16 -32.33
N LYS A 6 46.72 -25.31 -31.97
CA LYS A 6 46.24 -26.16 -30.85
C LYS A 6 46.26 -25.42 -29.51
N LYS A 7 47.30 -24.63 -29.23
CA LYS A 7 47.41 -23.84 -28.00
C LYS A 7 46.33 -22.74 -27.94
N LEU A 8 46.03 -22.10 -29.06
CA LEU A 8 44.95 -21.11 -29.17
C LEU A 8 43.57 -21.72 -28.90
N TYR A 9 43.27 -22.90 -29.45
CA TYR A 9 42.00 -23.60 -29.20
C TYR A 9 41.82 -23.96 -27.71
N PHE A 10 42.90 -24.31 -27.01
CA PHE A 10 42.86 -24.60 -25.58
C PHE A 10 42.51 -23.35 -24.75
N TYR A 11 43.12 -22.19 -25.05
CA TYR A 11 42.79 -20.94 -24.38
C TYR A 11 41.35 -20.46 -24.68
N LEU A 12 40.90 -20.61 -25.93
CA LEU A 12 39.52 -20.30 -26.31
C LEU A 12 38.51 -21.21 -25.59
N TYR A 13 38.82 -22.49 -25.44
CA TYR A 13 37.99 -23.44 -24.70
C TYR A 13 37.86 -23.03 -23.23
N ILE A 14 38.97 -22.70 -22.56
CA ILE A 14 38.96 -22.22 -21.17
C ILE A 14 38.16 -20.91 -21.05
N PHE A 15 38.34 -19.98 -21.98
CA PHE A 15 37.58 -18.73 -22.00
C PHE A 15 36.08 -18.98 -22.12
N PHE A 16 35.65 -19.83 -23.06
CA PHE A 16 34.24 -20.19 -23.21
C PHE A 16 33.68 -20.93 -21.99
N LEU A 17 34.49 -21.78 -21.35
CA LEU A 17 34.08 -22.50 -20.15
C LEU A 17 33.86 -21.55 -18.97
N ILE A 18 34.78 -20.59 -18.76
CA ILE A 18 34.62 -19.53 -17.76
C ILE A 18 33.40 -18.65 -18.09
N PHE A 19 33.22 -18.30 -19.37
CA PHE A 19 32.10 -17.48 -19.82
C PHE A 19 30.74 -18.16 -19.56
N VAL A 20 30.64 -19.48 -19.80
CA VAL A 20 29.45 -20.27 -19.49
C VAL A 20 29.18 -20.30 -17.99
N LEU A 21 30.21 -20.44 -17.14
CA LEU A 21 30.06 -20.39 -15.69
C LEU A 21 29.54 -19.02 -15.22
N ILE A 22 30.07 -17.92 -15.78
CA ILE A 22 29.61 -16.55 -15.49
C ILE A 22 28.15 -16.38 -15.92
N ILE A 23 27.76 -16.78 -17.13
CA ILE A 23 26.37 -16.66 -17.61
C ILE A 23 25.40 -17.46 -16.74
N ASN A 24 25.80 -18.62 -16.23
CA ASN A 24 24.94 -19.43 -15.35
C ASN A 24 24.69 -18.77 -13.99
N GLU A 25 25.66 -18.02 -13.43
CA GLU A 25 25.43 -17.22 -12.22
C GLU A 25 24.57 -15.97 -12.49
N PHE A 26 24.65 -15.40 -13.69
CA PHE A 26 23.79 -14.29 -14.12
C PHE A 26 22.43 -14.74 -14.67
N SER A 27 22.16 -16.06 -14.71
CA SER A 27 20.84 -16.59 -15.08
C SER A 27 19.81 -16.05 -14.12
N THR A 28 18.99 -15.14 -14.63
CA THR A 28 18.11 -14.26 -13.88
C THR A 28 17.16 -15.06 -12.99
N ASN A 29 17.51 -15.23 -11.73
CA ASN A 29 16.51 -15.48 -10.71
C ASN A 29 15.53 -14.31 -10.81
N LYS A 30 14.29 -14.58 -11.25
CA LYS A 30 13.20 -13.61 -11.17
C LYS A 30 13.10 -13.22 -9.70
N ALA A 31 13.65 -12.07 -9.35
CA ALA A 31 13.62 -11.56 -8.00
C ALA A 31 12.18 -11.12 -7.73
N TYR A 32 11.34 -12.07 -7.27
CA TYR A 32 9.96 -11.82 -6.85
C TYR A 32 9.92 -11.07 -5.50
N SER A 33 10.78 -10.07 -5.29
CA SER A 33 10.57 -9.12 -4.22
C SER A 33 9.42 -8.23 -4.65
N LYS A 34 8.18 -8.61 -4.28
CA LYS A 34 7.02 -7.73 -4.42
C LYS A 34 7.34 -6.40 -3.72
N ASN A 35 7.40 -5.32 -4.51
CA ASN A 35 7.49 -3.96 -4.02
C ASN A 35 6.26 -3.62 -3.17
N PHE A 36 6.37 -2.60 -2.32
CA PHE A 36 5.20 -2.09 -1.61
C PHE A 36 4.42 -1.18 -2.53
N ILE A 37 3.21 -1.60 -2.89
CA ILE A 37 2.33 -0.88 -3.80
C ILE A 37 1.31 -0.12 -2.96
N ILE A 38 1.26 1.20 -3.14
CA ILE A 38 0.20 2.05 -2.60
C ILE A 38 -0.63 2.53 -3.80
N SER A 39 -1.86 2.02 -3.88
CA SER A 39 -2.81 2.36 -4.94
C SER A 39 -3.76 3.47 -4.53
N ASP A 40 -4.53 3.94 -5.50
CA ASP A 40 -5.66 4.86 -5.30
C ASP A 40 -5.27 6.16 -4.60
N ILE A 41 -4.05 6.66 -4.79
CA ILE A 41 -3.68 7.98 -4.26
C ILE A 41 -4.26 9.02 -5.21
N GLU A 42 -5.02 9.96 -4.66
CA GLU A 42 -5.72 10.98 -5.42
C GLU A 42 -5.23 12.34 -4.95
N VAL A 43 -4.80 13.16 -5.90
CA VAL A 43 -4.31 14.52 -5.66
C VAL A 43 -5.01 15.46 -6.63
N GLU A 44 -5.39 16.61 -6.09
CA GLU A 44 -6.04 17.67 -6.84
C GLU A 44 -5.22 18.96 -6.77
N GLU A 45 -5.17 19.68 -7.88
CA GLU A 45 -4.56 21.00 -7.97
C GLU A 45 -5.34 21.88 -8.94
N LYS A 46 -5.28 23.19 -8.73
CA LYS A 46 -5.88 24.14 -9.68
C LYS A 46 -5.14 24.07 -11.01
N TYR A 47 -5.89 24.02 -12.09
CA TYR A 47 -5.36 24.04 -13.45
C TYR A 47 -5.39 25.48 -13.96
N ASP A 48 -4.31 26.22 -13.70
CA ASP A 48 -4.10 27.60 -14.12
C ASP A 48 -2.79 27.74 -14.94
N LEU A 49 -2.44 28.97 -15.33
CA LEU A 49 -1.23 29.24 -16.12
C LEU A 49 0.09 28.88 -15.40
N ASN A 50 0.05 28.75 -14.06
CA ASN A 50 1.20 28.37 -13.23
C ASN A 50 1.20 26.86 -12.90
N PHE A 51 0.29 26.09 -13.49
CA PHE A 51 0.14 24.67 -13.25
C PHE A 51 1.44 23.93 -13.55
N ASN A 52 1.86 23.08 -12.61
CA ASN A 52 3.03 22.24 -12.76
C ASN A 52 2.70 20.80 -12.35
N LYS A 53 2.57 19.93 -13.35
CA LYS A 53 2.29 18.50 -13.19
C LYS A 53 3.29 17.80 -12.27
N SER A 54 4.57 18.18 -12.31
CA SER A 54 5.58 17.61 -11.42
C SER A 54 5.29 17.90 -9.94
N LYS A 55 4.73 19.07 -9.60
CA LYS A 55 4.36 19.38 -8.22
C LYS A 55 3.20 18.51 -7.73
N VAL A 56 2.25 18.21 -8.60
CA VAL A 56 1.12 17.31 -8.27
C VAL A 56 1.63 15.90 -7.99
N ILE A 57 2.52 15.40 -8.86
CA ILE A 57 3.17 14.09 -8.68
C ILE A 57 3.97 14.05 -7.37
N ASP A 58 4.69 15.13 -7.05
CA ASP A 58 5.48 15.24 -5.83
C ASP A 58 4.61 15.21 -4.56
N LYS A 59 3.49 15.93 -4.55
CA LYS A 59 2.46 15.83 -3.50
C LYS A 59 1.97 14.40 -3.36
N GLY A 60 1.80 13.73 -4.50
CA GLY A 60 1.38 12.35 -4.55
C GLY A 60 2.35 11.37 -3.91
N PHE A 61 3.64 11.52 -4.19
CA PHE A 61 4.69 10.74 -3.55
C PHE A 61 4.71 10.93 -2.04
N ILE A 62 4.52 12.17 -1.56
CA ILE A 62 4.45 12.46 -0.12
C ILE A 62 3.24 11.77 0.51
N GLN A 63 2.07 11.83 -0.12
CA GLN A 63 0.86 11.20 0.38
C GLN A 63 0.96 9.67 0.39
N ALA A 64 1.49 9.07 -0.67
CA ALA A 64 1.74 7.64 -0.78
C ALA A 64 2.70 7.17 0.32
N PHE A 65 3.79 7.90 0.54
CA PHE A 65 4.75 7.61 1.60
C PHE A 65 4.11 7.69 2.98
N LYS A 66 3.28 8.71 3.24
CA LYS A 66 2.54 8.83 4.50
C LYS A 66 1.61 7.62 4.73
N ILE A 67 0.88 7.17 3.70
CA ILE A 67 0.03 5.99 3.79
C ILE A 67 0.87 4.75 4.13
N LEU A 68 2.00 4.55 3.45
CA LEU A 68 2.94 3.45 3.71
C LEU A 68 3.42 3.44 5.17
N ILE A 69 3.87 4.58 5.69
CA ILE A 69 4.31 4.71 7.10
C ILE A 69 3.16 4.35 8.05
N TYR A 70 1.95 4.85 7.82
CA TYR A 70 0.83 4.59 8.72
C TYR A 70 0.39 3.12 8.69
N LYS A 71 0.56 2.42 7.56
CA LYS A 71 0.30 0.98 7.43
C LYS A 71 1.36 0.13 8.14
N MET A 72 2.65 0.49 8.04
CA MET A 72 3.75 -0.39 8.47
C MET A 72 4.34 -0.06 9.84
N VAL A 73 4.18 1.19 10.30
CA VAL A 73 4.84 1.71 11.51
C VAL A 73 3.83 1.99 12.61
N GLU A 74 4.15 1.50 13.81
CA GLU A 74 3.38 1.75 15.02
C GLU A 74 3.31 3.23 15.37
N LYS A 75 2.18 3.66 15.98
CA LYS A 75 1.91 5.06 16.31
C LYS A 75 3.05 5.75 17.07
N LYS A 76 3.72 5.03 17.99
CA LYS A 76 4.82 5.54 18.81
C LYS A 76 6.03 6.00 17.99
N ASP A 77 6.28 5.37 16.84
CA ASP A 77 7.46 5.62 16.02
C ASP A 77 7.18 6.53 14.81
N ARG A 78 5.91 6.83 14.50
CA ARG A 78 5.52 7.66 13.35
C ARG A 78 6.12 9.07 13.37
N SER A 79 6.42 9.61 14.55
CA SER A 79 7.07 10.92 14.72
C SER A 79 8.44 10.99 14.03
N LYS A 80 9.17 9.87 13.95
CA LYS A 80 10.51 9.74 13.32
C LYS A 80 10.47 9.96 11.80
N PHE A 81 9.28 10.02 11.20
CA PHE A 81 9.05 10.16 9.76
C PHE A 81 8.35 11.47 9.36
N LYS A 82 8.17 12.43 10.29
CA LYS A 82 7.51 13.71 9.99
C LYS A 82 8.29 14.60 9.01
N ASN A 83 9.62 14.61 9.12
CA ASN A 83 10.50 15.53 8.40
C ASN A 83 11.39 14.79 7.38
N ILE A 84 10.78 13.99 6.50
CA ILE A 84 11.51 13.31 5.41
C ILE A 84 11.47 14.21 4.18
N SER A 85 12.64 14.48 3.61
CA SER A 85 12.73 15.30 2.40
C SER A 85 12.10 14.59 1.20
N LEU A 86 11.53 15.36 0.26
CA LEU A 86 11.00 14.81 -0.98
C LEU A 86 12.05 14.01 -1.77
N LYS A 87 13.32 14.47 -1.77
CA LYS A 87 14.44 13.75 -2.40
C LYS A 87 14.63 12.36 -1.80
N GLN A 88 14.55 12.24 -0.47
CA GLN A 88 14.61 10.94 0.20
C GLN A 88 13.40 10.07 -0.16
N ILE A 89 12.18 10.62 -0.18
CA ILE A 89 10.98 9.88 -0.58
C ILE A 89 11.13 9.33 -2.00
N LYS A 90 11.53 10.18 -2.96
CA LYS A 90 11.78 9.78 -4.35
C LYS A 90 12.83 8.68 -4.47
N SER A 91 13.88 8.70 -3.64
CA SER A 91 14.92 7.65 -3.68
C SER A 91 14.42 6.25 -3.26
N LEU A 92 13.33 6.19 -2.49
CA LEU A 92 12.69 4.96 -2.01
C LEU A 92 11.68 4.40 -3.03
N ILE A 93 11.24 5.20 -3.99
CA ILE A 93 10.31 4.81 -5.05
C ILE A 93 11.09 4.01 -6.10
N GLU A 94 10.51 2.89 -6.51
CA GLU A 94 10.99 2.10 -7.65
C GLU A 94 10.30 2.53 -8.94
N ASN A 95 8.98 2.67 -8.90
CA ASN A 95 8.17 3.08 -10.04
C ASN A 95 6.87 3.76 -9.58
N PHE A 96 6.17 4.45 -10.49
CA PHE A 96 4.83 4.94 -10.28
C PHE A 96 4.04 4.89 -11.58
N SER A 97 2.72 4.82 -11.50
CA SER A 97 1.83 4.85 -12.67
C SER A 97 0.67 5.82 -12.43
N ILE A 98 0.29 6.54 -13.48
CA ILE A 98 -0.93 7.36 -13.48
C ILE A 98 -2.05 6.46 -13.97
N VAL A 99 -3.05 6.25 -13.12
CA VAL A 99 -4.18 5.34 -13.36
C VAL A 99 -5.34 6.10 -14.01
N ASP A 100 -5.63 7.30 -13.53
CA ASP A 100 -6.69 8.16 -14.05
C ASP A 100 -6.24 9.62 -13.96
N GLU A 101 -6.59 10.41 -14.98
CA GLU A 101 -6.18 11.80 -15.09
C GLU A 101 -7.32 12.63 -15.70
N LYS A 102 -7.71 13.71 -15.01
CA LYS A 102 -8.86 14.54 -15.38
C LYS A 102 -8.51 16.02 -15.28
N PHE A 103 -9.07 16.79 -16.21
CA PHE A 103 -8.97 18.24 -16.29
C PHE A 103 -10.39 18.81 -16.43
N ILE A 104 -11.09 18.98 -15.31
CA ILE A 104 -12.51 19.38 -15.28
C ILE A 104 -12.64 20.64 -14.42
N ASP A 105 -13.40 21.63 -14.89
CA ASP A 105 -13.70 22.87 -14.15
C ASP A 105 -12.46 23.59 -13.58
N ASN A 106 -11.41 23.76 -14.39
CA ASN A 106 -10.12 24.33 -13.97
C ASN A 106 -9.47 23.60 -12.79
N LYS A 107 -9.79 22.31 -12.60
CA LYS A 107 -9.14 21.42 -11.65
C LYS A 107 -8.48 20.28 -12.40
N TYR A 108 -7.24 20.03 -12.00
CA TYR A 108 -6.50 18.85 -12.38
C TYR A 108 -6.61 17.83 -11.25
N THR A 109 -7.17 16.67 -11.55
CA THR A 109 -7.26 15.53 -10.63
C THR A 109 -6.46 14.38 -11.22
N ASN A 110 -5.57 13.79 -10.41
CA ASN A 110 -4.80 12.63 -10.81
C ASN A 110 -4.92 11.53 -9.76
N LYS A 111 -5.20 10.33 -10.23
CA LYS A 111 -5.15 9.09 -9.47
C LYS A 111 -3.92 8.31 -9.90
N PHE A 112 -3.01 8.02 -8.98
CA PHE A 112 -1.78 7.30 -9.26
C PHE A 112 -1.53 6.18 -8.26
N GLU A 113 -0.71 5.24 -8.68
CA GLU A 113 -0.14 4.17 -7.88
C GLU A 113 1.36 4.41 -7.73
N VAL A 114 1.89 4.21 -6.52
CA VAL A 114 3.32 4.34 -6.23
C VAL A 114 3.85 3.01 -5.72
N GLN A 115 4.93 2.55 -6.34
CA GLN A 115 5.63 1.33 -5.98
C GLN A 115 6.93 1.70 -5.27
N PHE A 116 7.02 1.39 -3.98
CA PHE A 116 8.23 1.57 -3.20
C PHE A 116 9.09 0.31 -3.22
N ASN A 117 10.39 0.50 -3.40
CA ASN A 117 11.34 -0.59 -3.33
C ASN A 117 11.37 -1.17 -1.92
N ARG A 118 10.99 -2.45 -1.80
CA ARG A 118 10.87 -3.13 -0.50
C ARG A 118 12.17 -3.10 0.30
N LYS A 119 13.30 -3.41 -0.33
CA LYS A 119 14.62 -3.43 0.32
C LYS A 119 15.01 -2.05 0.82
N LYS A 120 14.82 -1.01 -0.01
CA LYS A 120 15.15 0.37 0.38
C LYS A 120 14.31 0.84 1.57
N ILE A 121 13.01 0.51 1.61
CA ILE A 121 12.11 0.86 2.71
C ILE A 121 12.50 0.16 4.02
N LEU A 122 12.74 -1.16 3.99
CA LEU A 122 13.13 -1.89 5.19
C LEU A 122 14.45 -1.37 5.76
N ASN A 123 15.46 -1.19 4.91
CA ASN A 123 16.74 -0.59 5.32
C ASN A 123 16.57 0.83 5.87
N PHE A 124 15.61 1.61 5.34
CA PHE A 124 15.32 2.95 5.82
C PHE A 124 14.67 2.95 7.21
N PHE A 125 13.81 1.97 7.52
CA PHE A 125 13.24 1.78 8.85
C PHE A 125 14.28 1.31 9.87
N GLU A 126 15.12 0.36 9.48
CA GLU A 126 16.23 -0.14 10.31
C GLU A 126 17.19 1.00 10.70
N LYS A 127 17.60 1.84 9.75
CA LYS A 127 18.44 3.03 10.01
C LYS A 127 17.83 4.03 10.98
N LYS A 128 16.50 4.01 11.16
CA LYS A 128 15.77 4.86 12.10
C LYS A 128 15.44 4.14 13.42
N ASN A 129 15.94 2.92 13.62
CA ASN A 129 15.61 2.05 14.75
C ASN A 129 14.10 1.92 14.93
N VAL A 130 13.40 1.58 13.84
CA VAL A 130 11.94 1.36 13.84
C VAL A 130 11.65 -0.05 13.37
N ILE A 131 10.94 -0.79 14.22
CA ILE A 131 10.43 -2.11 13.84
C ILE A 131 9.26 -1.88 12.89
N SER A 132 9.30 -2.54 11.73
CA SER A 132 8.21 -2.50 10.77
C SER A 132 7.42 -3.80 10.81
N SER A 133 6.11 -3.67 10.69
CA SER A 133 5.21 -4.80 10.49
C SER A 133 4.72 -4.79 9.04
N LEU A 134 4.43 -5.97 8.51
CA LEU A 134 3.83 -6.17 7.18
C LEU A 134 2.40 -6.70 7.31
N PRO A 135 1.50 -5.96 7.99
CA PRO A 135 0.15 -6.41 8.16
C PRO A 135 -0.55 -6.49 6.81
N LYS A 136 -1.24 -7.61 6.58
CA LYS A 136 -2.13 -7.76 5.43
C LYS A 136 -3.43 -7.03 5.71
N GLU A 137 -4.03 -6.48 4.66
CA GLU A 137 -5.39 -5.96 4.76
C GLU A 137 -6.37 -7.11 5.00
N VAL A 138 -7.27 -6.94 5.96
CA VAL A 138 -8.25 -7.94 6.35
C VAL A 138 -9.65 -7.35 6.21
N LYS A 139 -10.55 -8.10 5.57
CA LYS A 139 -11.99 -7.82 5.63
C LYS A 139 -12.55 -8.56 6.83
N SER A 140 -13.25 -7.83 7.71
CA SER A 140 -13.86 -8.38 8.91
C SER A 140 -15.33 -8.02 8.91
N PHE A 141 -16.20 -9.02 9.09
CA PHE A 141 -17.62 -8.77 9.29
C PHE A 141 -17.84 -8.20 10.70
N PHE A 142 -18.60 -7.13 10.80
CA PHE A 142 -18.92 -6.47 12.07
C PHE A 142 -20.43 -6.30 12.21
N LEU A 143 -21.01 -7.03 13.17
CA LEU A 143 -22.42 -6.96 13.53
C LEU A 143 -22.56 -6.19 14.85
N PRO A 144 -22.86 -4.88 14.82
CA PRO A 144 -23.13 -4.12 16.04
C PRO A 144 -24.52 -4.47 16.59
N ILE A 145 -24.56 -4.93 17.84
CA ILE A 145 -25.80 -5.18 18.57
C ILE A 145 -25.87 -4.19 19.73
N LEU A 146 -26.96 -3.43 19.80
CA LEU A 146 -27.22 -2.47 20.87
C LEU A 146 -28.57 -2.78 21.49
N ILE A 147 -28.56 -3.08 22.79
CA ILE A 147 -29.76 -3.44 23.56
C ILE A 147 -29.88 -2.44 24.70
N ASP A 148 -31.05 -1.81 24.83
CA ASP A 148 -31.39 -1.06 26.03
C ASP A 148 -31.83 -2.05 27.12
N THR A 149 -31.13 -2.06 28.26
CA THR A 149 -31.46 -2.97 29.36
C THR A 149 -32.67 -2.51 30.18
N LYS A 150 -33.08 -1.24 30.08
CA LYS A 150 -34.24 -0.72 30.82
C LYS A 150 -35.54 -0.98 30.08
N THR A 151 -35.53 -0.79 28.76
CA THR A 151 -36.70 -1.03 27.91
C THR A 151 -36.70 -2.42 27.29
N SER A 152 -35.61 -3.18 27.43
CA SER A 152 -35.36 -4.46 26.76
C SER A 152 -35.50 -4.36 25.24
N GLU A 153 -35.24 -3.17 24.69
CA GLU A 153 -35.35 -2.91 23.26
C GLU A 153 -34.04 -3.18 22.54
N LEU A 154 -34.11 -4.03 21.50
CA LEU A 154 -33.05 -4.17 20.51
C LEU A 154 -33.17 -3.03 19.51
N TYR A 155 -32.15 -2.19 19.42
CA TYR A 155 -32.07 -1.16 18.39
C TYR A 155 -31.73 -1.81 17.05
N ASN A 156 -32.65 -1.67 16.08
CA ASN A 156 -32.39 -2.03 14.68
C ASN A 156 -31.13 -1.30 14.19
N LEU A 157 -30.44 -1.89 13.20
CA LEU A 157 -29.17 -1.40 12.64
C LEU A 157 -29.17 0.13 12.40
N ASN A 158 -30.22 0.69 11.79
CA ASN A 158 -30.28 2.12 11.45
C ASN A 158 -30.52 3.04 12.66
N LYS A 159 -31.05 2.48 13.75
CA LYS A 159 -31.21 3.17 15.04
C LYS A 159 -30.00 2.91 15.96
N ASN A 160 -29.12 1.98 15.59
CA ASN A 160 -27.93 1.65 16.35
C ASN A 160 -26.82 2.66 16.05
N ILE A 161 -26.42 3.41 17.08
CA ILE A 161 -25.37 4.44 16.97
C ILE A 161 -24.03 3.87 16.51
N PHE A 162 -23.72 2.62 16.84
CA PHE A 162 -22.48 1.96 16.40
C PHE A 162 -22.51 1.67 14.91
N PHE A 163 -23.63 1.14 14.40
CA PHE A 163 -23.80 0.85 12.97
C PHE A 163 -23.65 2.13 12.14
N ASN A 164 -24.39 3.18 12.51
CA ASN A 164 -24.37 4.45 11.79
C ASN A 164 -22.99 5.11 11.80
N ASN A 165 -22.22 4.95 12.87
CA ASN A 165 -20.94 5.62 13.04
C ASN A 165 -19.71 4.80 12.64
N TRP A 166 -19.83 3.47 12.44
CA TRP A 166 -18.66 2.59 12.33
C TRP A 166 -17.75 2.92 11.13
N ASN A 167 -18.36 3.17 9.96
CA ASN A 167 -17.64 3.38 8.71
C ASN A 167 -17.57 4.84 8.25
N ILE A 168 -17.89 5.82 9.13
CA ILE A 168 -17.86 7.25 8.76
C ILE A 168 -16.44 7.75 8.46
N LYS A 169 -15.44 7.30 9.22
CA LYS A 169 -14.05 7.80 9.13
C LYS A 169 -13.09 6.74 8.62
N LEU A 170 -13.30 6.25 7.40
CA LEU A 170 -12.37 5.33 6.75
C LEU A 170 -11.15 6.08 6.18
N GLN A 171 -9.94 5.66 6.57
CA GLN A 171 -8.68 6.23 6.08
C GLN A 171 -7.95 5.18 5.23
N LYS A 172 -7.28 5.62 4.15
CA LYS A 172 -6.57 4.73 3.19
C LYS A 172 -5.45 3.89 3.81
N HIS A 173 -5.04 4.17 5.04
CA HIS A 173 -4.03 3.41 5.78
C HIS A 173 -4.62 2.48 6.84
N HIS A 174 -5.95 2.43 7.00
CA HIS A 174 -6.58 1.39 7.82
C HIS A 174 -6.34 0.02 7.18
N LEU A 175 -6.03 -0.96 8.03
CA LEU A 175 -5.71 -2.32 7.59
C LEU A 175 -6.91 -3.26 7.73
N ILE A 176 -7.95 -2.83 8.43
CA ILE A 176 -9.18 -3.59 8.62
C ILE A 176 -10.29 -2.87 7.89
N ASN A 177 -10.94 -3.57 6.96
CA ASN A 177 -12.15 -3.12 6.31
C ASN A 177 -13.34 -3.82 6.97
N TYR A 178 -14.15 -3.07 7.70
CA TYR A 178 -15.32 -3.59 8.40
C TYR A 178 -16.52 -3.65 7.44
N VAL A 179 -16.99 -4.86 7.18
CA VAL A 179 -18.20 -5.12 6.40
C VAL A 179 -19.37 -5.17 7.37
N LEU A 180 -20.31 -4.24 7.22
CA LEU A 180 -21.54 -4.19 8.00
C LEU A 180 -22.61 -5.11 7.36
N PRO A 181 -23.53 -5.67 8.16
CA PRO A 181 -24.66 -6.43 7.64
C PRO A 181 -25.58 -5.56 6.79
N ASN A 182 -26.29 -6.21 5.87
CA ASN A 182 -27.42 -5.60 5.18
C ASN A 182 -28.61 -5.51 6.15
N GLU A 183 -29.50 -4.55 5.94
CA GLU A 183 -30.63 -4.26 6.83
C GLU A 183 -31.80 -5.25 6.65
N ASP A 184 -31.54 -6.56 6.80
CA ASP A 184 -32.56 -7.57 6.69
C ASP A 184 -33.45 -7.63 7.95
N ILE A 185 -34.76 -7.62 7.73
CA ILE A 185 -35.77 -7.67 8.79
C ILE A 185 -35.78 -9.06 9.45
N GLU A 186 -35.52 -10.12 8.69
CA GLU A 186 -35.48 -11.49 9.20
C GLU A 186 -34.36 -11.65 10.24
N ASP A 187 -33.16 -11.14 9.95
CA ASP A 187 -32.02 -11.15 10.87
C ASP A 187 -32.34 -10.46 12.19
N TYR A 188 -32.99 -9.28 12.13
CA TYR A 188 -33.43 -8.55 13.31
C TYR A 188 -34.40 -9.38 14.17
N LEU A 189 -35.39 -10.04 13.54
CA LEU A 189 -36.38 -10.86 14.23
C LEU A 189 -35.73 -12.08 14.90
N ILE A 190 -34.76 -12.71 14.24
CA ILE A 190 -34.00 -13.85 14.80
C ILE A 190 -33.23 -13.41 16.05
N ILE A 191 -32.51 -12.28 15.97
CA ILE A 191 -31.75 -11.76 17.12
C ILE A 191 -32.71 -11.40 18.26
N LYS A 192 -33.80 -10.68 17.95
CA LYS A 192 -34.80 -10.26 18.95
C LYS A 192 -35.42 -11.45 19.68
N LYS A 193 -35.78 -12.51 18.97
CA LYS A 193 -36.37 -13.73 19.55
C LYS A 193 -35.44 -14.40 20.56
N ASN A 194 -34.12 -14.35 20.32
CA ASN A 194 -33.13 -14.99 21.18
C ASN A 194 -32.65 -14.11 22.35
N ILE A 195 -33.03 -12.82 22.40
CA ILE A 195 -32.70 -11.92 23.52
C ILE A 195 -33.59 -12.21 24.74
N SER A 196 -34.81 -12.68 24.52
CA SER A 196 -35.81 -12.92 25.58
C SER A 196 -35.83 -14.38 26.10
N ASN A 197 -34.98 -15.25 25.57
CA ASN A 197 -34.80 -16.63 26.04
C ASN A 197 -33.64 -16.69 27.04
#